data_AF-A0A2V9GIZ9-F1
#
_entry.id   AF-A0A2V9GIZ9-F1
#
_cell.length_a   1.000
_cell.length_b   1.000
_cell.length_c   1.000
_cell.angle_alpha   90.00
_cell.angle_beta   90.00
_cell.angle_gamma   90.00
#
_symmetry.space_group_name_H-M   'P 1'
#
loop_
_entity.id
_entity.type
_entity.pdbx_description
1 polymer ?
#
loop_
_entity_poly.entity_id
_entity_poly.type
_entity_poly.pdbx_seq_one_letter_code
_entity_poly.pdbx_strand_id
1 'polypeptide(L)'
;MSSSAPLPHPSDTSAFQHEWPVLLACASPFPETPKLPAMLGAADARRLVALAEEHGVVGHVAASLGKLDKAVLPPELRPALRNRQHAQAVFSLLITAELFRVLERFVSERIGALVVKGPVLAVQAYGDPGMRRYGDLDLLVRQR
;
A
#
# COMPACT_ATOMS: atom_id res chain seq x y z
N MET A 1 -6.82 -26.27 14.71
CA MET A 1 -5.55 -25.55 14.49
C MET A 1 -5.06 -25.92 13.09
N SER A 2 -5.53 -25.24 12.04
CA SER A 2 -5.02 -25.48 10.68
C SER A 2 -3.67 -24.78 10.55
N SER A 3 -2.61 -25.57 10.54
CA SER A 3 -1.28 -25.13 10.12
C SER A 3 -1.39 -24.68 8.66
N SER A 4 -1.53 -23.38 8.44
CA SER A 4 -1.54 -22.84 7.09
C SER A 4 -0.15 -22.97 6.50
N ALA A 5 -0.06 -23.61 5.34
CA ALA A 5 1.17 -23.71 4.58
C ALA A 5 1.84 -22.32 4.44
N PRO A 6 3.19 -22.27 4.44
CA PRO A 6 3.91 -21.02 4.23
C PRO A 6 3.49 -20.39 2.90
N LEU A 7 3.40 -19.06 2.88
CA LEU A 7 3.10 -18.33 1.65
C LEU A 7 4.25 -18.53 0.65
N PRO A 8 3.93 -18.69 -0.65
CA PRO A 8 4.95 -18.73 -1.69
C PRO A 8 5.68 -17.38 -1.76
N HIS A 9 6.91 -17.41 -2.26
CA HIS A 9 7.70 -16.20 -2.45
C HIS A 9 6.96 -15.23 -3.39
N PRO A 10 6.88 -13.92 -3.09
CA PRO A 10 6.10 -12.97 -3.90
C PRO A 10 6.48 -12.92 -5.40
N SER A 11 7.74 -13.24 -5.71
CA SER A 11 8.24 -13.34 -7.10
C SER A 11 7.77 -14.59 -7.86
N ASP A 12 7.13 -15.56 -7.19
CA ASP A 12 6.56 -16.73 -7.84
C ASP A 12 5.21 -16.38 -8.48
N THR A 13 5.28 -15.79 -9.67
CA THR A 13 4.11 -15.36 -10.44
C THR A 13 3.15 -16.51 -10.75
N SER A 14 3.66 -17.73 -10.93
CA SER A 14 2.83 -18.92 -11.17
C SER A 14 1.96 -19.25 -9.97
N ALA A 15 2.53 -19.10 -8.78
CA ALA A 15 1.77 -19.28 -7.57
C ALA A 15 0.64 -18.25 -7.53
N PHE A 16 0.90 -16.96 -7.78
CA PHE A 16 -0.09 -15.87 -7.60
C PHE A 16 -0.99 -15.63 -8.82
N GLN A 17 -1.19 -16.64 -9.68
CA GLN A 17 -1.92 -16.48 -10.95
C GLN A 17 -3.36 -15.96 -10.80
N HIS A 18 -4.02 -16.20 -9.66
CA HIS A 18 -5.39 -15.71 -9.40
C HIS A 18 -5.41 -14.36 -8.69
N GLU A 19 -4.42 -14.07 -7.85
CA GLU A 19 -4.32 -12.82 -7.08
C GLU A 19 -3.73 -11.67 -7.90
N TRP A 20 -2.79 -11.97 -8.81
CA TRP A 20 -2.11 -10.96 -9.62
C TRP A 20 -3.08 -10.12 -10.47
N PRO A 21 -4.05 -10.71 -11.20
CA PRO A 21 -5.04 -9.93 -11.94
C PRO A 21 -5.90 -9.05 -11.01
N VAL A 22 -6.26 -9.54 -9.82
CA VAL A 22 -7.03 -8.77 -8.82
C VAL A 22 -6.22 -7.56 -8.34
N LEU A 23 -4.93 -7.77 -8.03
CA LEU A 23 -4.00 -6.71 -7.65
C LEU A 23 -3.93 -5.62 -8.74
N LEU A 24 -3.71 -6.02 -10.00
CA LEU A 24 -3.61 -5.10 -11.13
C LEU A 24 -4.91 -4.31 -11.32
N ALA A 25 -6.07 -4.98 -11.28
CA ALA A 25 -7.36 -4.32 -11.41
C ALA A 25 -7.61 -3.29 -10.30
N CYS A 26 -7.14 -3.57 -9.08
CA CYS A 26 -7.28 -2.63 -7.95
C CYS A 26 -6.28 -1.48 -7.97
N ALA A 27 -5.05 -1.73 -8.44
CA ALA A 27 -3.98 -0.73 -8.49
C ALA A 27 -3.97 0.10 -9.78
N SER A 28 -4.74 -0.32 -10.80
CA SER A 28 -4.82 0.39 -12.07
C SER A 28 -5.39 1.80 -11.91
N PRO A 29 -4.77 2.83 -12.52
CA PRO A 29 -5.37 4.16 -12.62
C PRO A 29 -6.62 4.16 -13.53
N PHE A 30 -6.81 3.11 -14.34
CA PHE A 30 -7.97 2.88 -15.19
C PHE A 30 -8.64 1.55 -14.76
N PRO A 31 -9.38 1.54 -13.65
CA PRO A 31 -9.90 0.30 -13.09
C PRO A 31 -11.04 -0.28 -13.95
N GLU A 32 -10.88 -1.52 -14.42
CA GLU A 32 -11.99 -2.30 -14.99
C GLU A 32 -12.76 -3.01 -13.87
N THR A 33 -13.59 -2.26 -13.13
CA THR A 33 -14.42 -2.77 -12.03
C THR A 33 -15.37 -3.92 -12.37
N PRO A 34 -15.94 -4.09 -13.59
CA PRO A 34 -16.95 -5.12 -13.84
C PRO A 34 -16.46 -6.57 -13.69
N LYS A 35 -15.16 -6.82 -13.91
CA LYS A 35 -14.59 -8.18 -13.84
C LYS A 35 -14.06 -8.56 -12.46
N LEU A 36 -13.89 -7.57 -11.57
CA LEU A 36 -13.26 -7.76 -10.27
C LEU A 36 -14.00 -8.75 -9.35
N PRO A 37 -15.35 -8.75 -9.26
CA PRO A 37 -16.11 -9.77 -8.52
C PRO A 37 -15.79 -11.20 -8.93
N ALA A 38 -15.73 -11.48 -10.23
CA ALA A 38 -15.48 -12.83 -10.75
C ALA A 38 -14.06 -13.30 -10.41
N MET A 39 -13.08 -12.39 -10.48
CA MET A 39 -11.68 -12.69 -10.18
C MET A 39 -11.46 -12.96 -8.69
N LEU A 40 -12.18 -12.26 -7.80
CA LEU A 40 -12.12 -12.49 -6.36
C LEU A 40 -12.56 -13.89 -5.94
N GLY A 41 -13.49 -14.51 -6.69
CA GLY A 41 -13.97 -15.85 -6.39
C GLY A 41 -12.90 -16.94 -6.52
N ALA A 42 -11.87 -16.72 -7.33
CA ALA A 42 -10.76 -17.65 -7.52
C ALA A 42 -9.49 -17.29 -6.71
N ALA A 43 -9.44 -16.09 -6.14
CA ALA A 43 -8.27 -15.59 -5.42
C ALA A 43 -8.29 -16.01 -3.94
N ASP A 44 -7.15 -16.40 -3.41
CA ASP A 44 -6.96 -16.60 -1.98
C ASP A 44 -6.75 -15.24 -1.29
N ALA A 45 -7.57 -14.97 -0.26
CA ALA A 45 -7.55 -13.70 0.45
C ALA A 45 -6.21 -13.42 1.16
N ARG A 46 -5.56 -14.43 1.74
CA ARG A 46 -4.28 -14.26 2.46
C ARG A 46 -3.16 -13.94 1.48
N ARG A 47 -3.17 -14.61 0.34
CA ARG A 47 -2.20 -14.41 -0.74
C ARG A 47 -2.35 -13.05 -1.38
N LEU A 48 -3.58 -12.61 -1.63
CA LEU A 48 -3.86 -11.28 -2.16
C LEU A 48 -3.37 -10.17 -1.23
N VAL A 49 -3.62 -10.31 0.08
CA VAL A 49 -3.12 -9.35 1.08
C VAL A 49 -1.59 -9.33 1.12
N ALA A 50 -0.94 -10.50 1.15
CA ALA A 50 0.52 -10.57 1.16
C ALA A 50 1.14 -9.94 -0.10
N LEU A 51 0.53 -10.18 -1.25
CA LEU A 51 0.97 -9.60 -2.53
C LEU A 51 0.77 -8.07 -2.55
N ALA A 52 -0.36 -7.58 -2.02
CA ALA A 52 -0.61 -6.15 -1.87
C ALA A 52 0.39 -5.45 -0.94
N GLU A 53 0.82 -6.13 0.13
CA GLU A 53 1.84 -5.63 1.06
C GLU A 53 3.22 -5.56 0.43
N GLU A 54 3.62 -6.60 -0.28
CA GLU A 54 4.91 -6.68 -0.97
C GLU A 54 5.03 -5.55 -1.99
N HIS A 55 3.99 -5.36 -2.81
CA HIS A 55 3.99 -4.32 -3.84
C HIS A 55 3.64 -2.92 -3.32
N GLY A 56 3.36 -2.78 -2.02
CA GLY A 56 3.07 -1.48 -1.40
C GLY A 56 1.75 -0.82 -1.84
N VAL A 57 0.77 -1.63 -2.28
CA VAL A 57 -0.51 -1.19 -2.85
C VAL A 57 -1.73 -1.57 -2.00
N VAL A 58 -1.54 -1.89 -0.72
CA VAL A 58 -2.62 -2.20 0.22
C VAL A 58 -3.72 -1.13 0.23
N GLY A 59 -3.35 0.15 0.24
CA GLY A 59 -4.30 1.26 0.22
C GLY A 59 -5.19 1.24 -1.03
N HIS A 60 -4.59 0.98 -2.20
CA HIS A 60 -5.31 0.85 -3.47
C HIS A 60 -6.25 -0.36 -3.49
N VAL A 61 -5.79 -1.52 -3.01
CA VAL A 61 -6.62 -2.72 -2.91
C VAL A 61 -7.83 -2.48 -1.99
N ALA A 62 -7.59 -1.94 -0.80
CA ALA A 62 -8.66 -1.63 0.14
C ALA A 62 -9.66 -0.58 -0.42
N ALA A 63 -9.16 0.48 -1.07
CA ALA A 63 -10.02 1.50 -1.67
C ALA A 63 -10.85 0.95 -2.85
N SER A 64 -10.27 0.09 -3.69
CA SER A 64 -10.98 -0.54 -4.81
C SER A 64 -12.06 -1.51 -4.32
N LEU A 65 -11.68 -2.44 -3.43
CA LEU A 65 -12.61 -3.44 -2.88
C LEU A 65 -13.67 -2.81 -1.96
N GLY A 66 -13.37 -1.68 -1.33
CA GLY A 66 -14.32 -0.91 -0.53
C GLY A 66 -15.51 -0.37 -1.32
N LYS A 67 -15.40 -0.28 -2.66
CA LYS A 67 -16.48 0.14 -3.57
C LYS A 67 -17.42 -1.00 -3.95
N LEU A 68 -17.04 -2.26 -3.70
CA LEU A 68 -17.85 -3.43 -4.01
C LEU A 68 -18.85 -3.73 -2.89
N ASP A 69 -19.90 -4.48 -3.22
CA ASP A 69 -20.82 -5.04 -2.24
C ASP A 69 -20.05 -5.97 -1.28
N LYS A 70 -20.35 -5.86 0.02
CA LYS A 70 -19.74 -6.71 1.06
C LYS A 70 -20.03 -8.19 0.83
N ALA A 71 -21.17 -8.52 0.21
CA ALA A 71 -21.56 -9.90 -0.08
C ALA A 71 -20.62 -10.63 -1.06
N VAL A 72 -19.86 -9.87 -1.87
CA VAL A 72 -18.94 -10.41 -2.89
C VAL A 72 -17.54 -10.65 -2.33
N LEU A 73 -17.18 -9.98 -1.22
CA LEU A 73 -15.84 -10.08 -0.67
C LEU A 73 -15.69 -11.31 0.24
N PRO A 74 -14.57 -12.05 0.15
CA PRO A 74 -14.21 -13.01 1.17
C PRO A 74 -14.23 -12.38 2.57
N PRO A 75 -14.85 -13.01 3.59
CA PRO A 75 -15.04 -12.42 4.92
C PRO A 75 -13.74 -11.98 5.60
N GLU A 76 -12.64 -12.67 5.31
CA GLU A 76 -11.33 -12.49 5.93
C GLU A 76 -10.56 -11.30 5.32
N LEU A 77 -10.92 -10.91 4.08
CA LEU A 77 -10.15 -9.96 3.28
C LEU A 77 -10.24 -8.54 3.85
N ARG A 78 -11.44 -8.10 4.24
CA ARG A 78 -11.66 -6.74 4.74
C ARG A 78 -10.97 -6.50 6.09
N PRO A 79 -11.12 -7.36 7.12
CA PRO A 79 -10.38 -7.19 8.37
C PRO A 79 -8.86 -7.23 8.15
N ALA A 80 -8.38 -8.12 7.28
CA ALA A 80 -6.96 -8.20 6.98
C ALA A 80 -6.43 -6.90 6.37
N LEU A 81 -7.07 -6.37 5.33
CA LEU A 81 -6.69 -5.10 4.69
C LEU A 81 -6.77 -3.92 5.67
N ARG A 82 -7.83 -3.84 6.48
CA ARG A 82 -7.99 -2.78 7.49
C ARG A 82 -6.84 -2.78 8.50
N ASN A 83 -6.42 -3.95 8.97
CA ASN A 83 -5.29 -4.07 9.90
C ASN A 83 -3.99 -3.56 9.26
N ARG A 84 -3.76 -3.83 7.97
CA ARG A 84 -2.56 -3.38 7.26
C ARG A 84 -2.60 -1.88 6.95
N GLN A 85 -3.77 -1.35 6.58
CA GLN A 85 -3.96 0.10 6.44
C GLN A 85 -3.73 0.83 7.77
N HIS A 86 -4.19 0.27 8.88
CA HIS A 86 -3.97 0.87 10.20
C HIS A 86 -2.47 0.89 10.55
N ALA A 87 -1.77 -0.22 10.35
CA ALA A 87 -0.32 -0.28 10.56
C ALA A 87 0.42 0.72 9.66
N GLN A 88 0.03 0.83 8.39
CA GLN A 88 0.59 1.79 7.45
C GLN A 88 0.33 3.23 7.89
N ALA A 89 -0.88 3.56 8.34
CA ALA A 89 -1.23 4.89 8.80
C ALA A 89 -0.39 5.32 10.01
N VAL A 90 -0.23 4.43 11.00
CA VAL A 90 0.63 4.68 12.16
C VAL A 90 2.08 4.93 11.72
N PHE A 91 2.62 4.09 10.84
CA PHE A 91 3.97 4.26 10.31
C PHE A 91 4.14 5.57 9.53
N SER A 92 3.19 5.90 8.64
CA SER A 92 3.20 7.14 7.86
C SER A 92 3.19 8.38 8.76
N LEU A 93 2.43 8.37 9.85
CA LEU A 93 2.43 9.45 10.84
C LEU A 93 3.79 9.60 11.54
N LEU A 94 4.40 8.49 11.97
CA LEU A 94 5.72 8.49 12.60
C LEU A 94 6.80 9.06 11.67
N ILE A 95 6.85 8.58 10.42
CA ILE A 95 7.82 9.05 9.43
C ILE A 95 7.57 10.52 9.06
N THR A 96 6.31 10.95 8.99
CA THR A 96 5.96 12.35 8.73
C THR A 96 6.41 13.26 9.88
N ALA A 97 6.26 12.82 11.13
CA ALA A 97 6.74 13.57 12.28
C ALA A 97 8.28 13.71 12.26
N GLU A 98 9.00 12.62 11.97
CA GLU A 98 10.46 12.68 11.85
C GLU A 98 10.92 13.53 10.66
N LEU A 99 10.18 13.54 9.54
CA LEU A 99 10.44 14.45 8.43
C LEU A 99 10.40 15.91 8.87
N PHE A 100 9.37 16.32 9.62
CA PHE A 100 9.28 17.69 10.13
C PHE A 100 10.46 18.04 11.05
N ARG A 101 10.84 17.14 11.96
CA ARG A 101 12.00 17.35 12.86
C ARG A 101 13.32 17.53 12.09
N VAL A 102 13.53 16.74 11.04
CA VAL A 102 14.72 16.85 10.18
C VAL A 102 14.71 18.18 9.42
N LEU A 103 13.57 18.56 8.84
CA LEU A 103 13.44 19.82 8.10
C LEU A 103 13.64 21.04 9.00
N GLU A 104 13.08 21.04 10.21
CA GLU A 104 13.30 22.10 11.21
C GLU A 104 14.79 22.25 11.54
N ARG A 105 15.50 21.12 11.72
CA ARG A 105 16.94 21.15 11.98
C ARG A 105 17.71 21.69 10.79
N PHE A 106 17.38 21.27 9.56
CA PHE A 106 18.02 21.78 8.35
C PHE A 106 17.84 23.29 8.19
N VAL A 107 16.63 23.79 8.47
CA VAL A 107 16.34 25.24 8.46
C VAL A 107 17.21 25.97 9.49
N SER A 108 17.32 25.46 10.71
CA SER A 108 18.15 26.09 11.77
C SER A 108 19.63 26.17 11.40
N GLU A 109 20.13 25.20 10.65
CA GLU A 109 21.52 25.13 10.18
C GLU A 109 21.71 25.80 8.80
N ARG A 110 20.67 26.43 8.24
CA ARG A 110 20.64 27.05 6.90
C ARG A 110 21.01 26.08 5.77
N ILE A 111 20.63 24.82 5.92
CA ILE A 111 20.78 23.77 4.91
C ILE A 111 19.51 23.74 4.06
N GLY A 112 19.63 24.09 2.78
CA GLY A 112 18.51 23.97 1.84
C GLY A 112 18.26 22.52 1.46
N ALA A 113 17.03 22.03 1.65
CA ALA A 113 16.64 20.68 1.25
C ALA A 113 15.26 20.64 0.56
N LEU A 114 15.08 19.65 -0.32
CA LEU A 114 13.84 19.34 -1.01
C LEU A 114 13.47 17.88 -0.75
N VAL A 115 12.24 17.65 -0.30
CA VAL A 115 11.69 16.30 -0.13
C VAL A 115 11.19 15.81 -1.49
N VAL A 116 11.64 14.64 -1.93
CA VAL A 116 11.39 14.17 -3.31
C VAL A 116 10.36 13.05 -3.40
N LYS A 117 10.21 12.25 -2.34
CA LYS A 117 9.29 11.08 -2.32
C LYS A 117 8.56 10.98 -0.98
N GLY A 118 8.34 9.74 -0.52
CA GLY A 118 7.75 9.41 0.77
C GLY A 118 6.37 10.07 0.99
N PRO A 119 6.13 10.64 2.17
CA PRO A 119 4.83 11.17 2.55
C PRO A 119 4.37 12.34 1.67
N VAL A 120 5.30 13.20 1.21
CA VAL A 120 4.98 14.36 0.37
C VAL A 120 4.42 13.90 -0.98
N LEU A 121 5.09 12.96 -1.64
CA LEU A 121 4.62 12.42 -2.92
C LEU A 121 3.33 11.62 -2.77
N ALA A 122 3.17 10.87 -1.66
CA ALA A 122 1.93 10.14 -1.40
C ALA A 122 0.72 11.08 -1.29
N VAL A 123 0.86 12.19 -0.55
CA VAL A 123 -0.19 13.22 -0.44
C VAL A 123 -0.43 13.90 -1.80
N GLN A 124 0.62 14.27 -2.53
CA GLN A 124 0.46 14.92 -3.84
C GLN A 124 -0.23 14.03 -4.88
N ALA A 125 0.09 12.73 -4.89
CA ALA A 125 -0.46 11.79 -5.88
C ALA A 125 -1.85 11.27 -5.51
N TYR A 126 -2.12 11.06 -4.22
CA TYR A 126 -3.31 10.33 -3.75
C TYR A 126 -4.19 11.09 -2.76
N GLY A 127 -3.75 12.24 -2.24
CA GLY A 127 -4.44 12.99 -1.20
C GLY A 127 -4.34 12.39 0.21
N ASP A 128 -3.75 11.20 0.36
CA ASP A 128 -3.63 10.46 1.61
C ASP A 128 -2.24 9.81 1.73
N PRO A 129 -1.45 10.10 2.78
CA PRO A 129 -0.11 9.56 2.95
C PRO A 129 -0.09 8.04 3.21
N GLY A 130 -1.21 7.41 3.57
CA GLY A 130 -1.35 5.99 3.81
C GLY A 130 -1.66 5.15 2.55
N MET A 131 -1.92 5.80 1.41
CA MET A 131 -2.26 5.11 0.16
C MET A 131 -1.07 4.40 -0.49
N ARG A 132 0.15 4.88 -0.20
CA ARG A 132 1.41 4.34 -0.71
C ARG A 132 2.31 3.94 0.46
N ARG A 133 2.92 2.75 0.37
CA ARG A 133 3.98 2.33 1.28
C ARG A 133 5.31 2.99 0.90
N TYR A 134 6.05 3.45 1.91
CA TYR A 134 7.43 3.92 1.84
C TYR A 134 8.13 3.53 3.14
N GLY A 135 9.45 3.35 3.12
CA GLY A 135 10.22 2.91 4.29
C GLY A 135 11.21 3.96 4.82
N ASP A 136 11.44 5.01 4.04
CA ASP A 136 12.50 5.99 4.21
C ASP A 136 12.05 7.40 3.79
N LEU A 137 12.94 8.37 4.00
CA LEU A 137 12.80 9.76 3.58
C LEU A 137 13.89 10.12 2.57
N ASP A 138 13.50 10.43 1.35
CA ASP A 138 14.40 10.96 0.33
C ASP A 138 14.46 12.49 0.38
N LEU A 139 15.63 13.04 0.70
CA LEU A 139 15.90 14.48 0.67
C LEU A 139 17.05 14.80 -0.29
N LEU A 140 16.82 15.76 -1.19
CA LEU A 140 17.88 16.41 -1.96
C LEU A 140 18.38 17.61 -1.19
N VAL A 141 19.67 17.67 -0.92
CA VAL A 141 20.31 18.76 -0.19
C VAL A 141 21.13 19.62 -1.16
N ARG A 142 21.00 20.94 -1.05
CA ARG A 142 21.75 21.90 -1.88
C ARG A 142 23.26 21.75 -1.60
N GLN A 143 24.05 21.50 -2.65
CA GLN A 143 25.51 21.58 -2.56
C GLN A 143 25.95 23.03 -2.30
N ARG A 144 26.99 23.18 -1.48
CA ARG A 144 27.55 24.48 -1.10
C ARG A 144 28.12 25.24 -2.29
#